data_AF-A0A2J0N1H9-F1
#
_entry.id   AF-A0A2J0N1H9-F1
#
_cell.length_a   1.000
_cell.length_b   1.000
_cell.length_c   1.000
_cell.angle_alpha   90.00
_cell.angle_beta   90.00
_cell.angle_gamma   90.00
#
_symmetry.space_group_name_H-M   'P 1'
#
loop_
_entity.id
_entity.type
_entity.pdbx_description
1 polymer ?
#
loop_
_entity_poly.entity_id
_entity_poly.type
_entity_poly.pdbx_seq_one_letter_code
_entity_poly.pdbx_strand_id
1 'polypeptide(L)' 'MKSPPAYLPDAPGIYQFLDHQGHVLYIGKAKQLAKRISQYFSPGSLWKQEM' A
#
# COMPACT_ATOMS: atom_id res chain seq x y z
N MET A 1 7.81 -9.34 8.40
CA MET A 1 7.17 -8.90 7.13
C MET A 1 5.78 -8.39 7.46
N LYS A 2 5.45 -7.14 7.08
CA LYS A 2 4.09 -6.60 7.27
C LYS A 2 3.14 -7.24 6.24
N SER A 3 1.95 -7.62 6.67
CA SER A 3 0.86 -8.08 5.80
C SER A 3 -0.01 -6.88 5.39
N PRO A 4 -0.69 -6.94 4.23
CA PRO A 4 -1.68 -5.92 3.89
C PRO A 4 -2.77 -5.84 4.97
N PRO A 5 -3.39 -4.68 5.17
CA PRO A 5 -4.54 -4.53 6.07
C PRO A 5 -5.62 -5.57 5.76
N ALA A 6 -6.19 -6.19 6.79
CA ALA A 6 -7.13 -7.31 6.65
C ALA A 6 -8.42 -6.96 5.89
N TYR A 7 -8.81 -5.68 5.88
CA TYR A 7 -9.97 -5.19 5.15
C TYR A 7 -9.58 -3.96 4.34
N LEU A 8 -9.41 -4.17 3.03
CA LEU A 8 -9.29 -3.10 2.05
C LEU A 8 -10.54 -3.09 1.16
N PRO A 9 -11.10 -1.91 0.85
CA PRO A 9 -12.28 -1.84 0.00
C PRO A 9 -11.93 -2.19 -1.45
N ASP A 10 -12.82 -2.93 -2.12
CA ASP A 10 -12.81 -3.08 -3.58
C ASP A 10 -13.52 -1.89 -4.24
N ALA A 11 -12.94 -0.71 -4.05
CA ALA A 11 -13.50 0.55 -4.53
C ALA A 11 -12.38 1.53 -4.96
N PRO A 12 -12.72 2.56 -5.75
CA PRO A 12 -11.81 3.64 -6.06
C PRO A 12 -11.43 4.45 -4.81
N GLY A 13 -10.23 5.00 -4.81
CA GLY A 13 -9.81 5.90 -3.75
C GLY A 13 -8.33 6.26 -3.80
N ILE A 14 -7.87 6.82 -2.71
CA ILE A 14 -6.49 7.27 -2.50
C ILE A 14 -5.91 6.49 -1.32
N TYR A 15 -4.63 6.14 -1.38
CA TYR A 15 -3.87 5.53 -0.29
C TYR A 15 -2.55 6.26 -0.06
N GLN A 16 -2.05 6.18 1.17
CA GLN A 16 -0.80 6.78 1.59
C GLN A 16 0.14 5.72 2.17
N PHE A 17 1.42 5.84 1.85
CA PHE A 17 2.47 5.16 2.57
C PHE A 17 3.17 6.16 3.47
N LEU A 18 3.38 5.74 4.71
CA LEU A 18 3.98 6.53 5.77
C LEU A 18 5.32 5.92 6.16
N ASP A 19 6.27 6.77 6.56
CA ASP A 19 7.47 6.33 7.25
C ASP A 19 7.15 5.89 8.69
N HIS A 20 8.17 5.45 9.43
CA HIS A 20 8.00 5.02 10.82
C HIS A 20 7.61 6.15 11.79
N GLN A 21 7.81 7.41 11.41
CA GLN A 21 7.45 8.59 12.19
C GLN A 21 6.05 9.13 11.83
N GLY A 22 5.41 8.56 10.81
CA GLY A 22 4.09 8.96 10.33
C GLY A 22 4.11 10.00 9.21
N HIS A 23 5.27 10.36 8.66
CA HIS A 23 5.36 11.27 7.53
C HIS A 23 4.97 10.59 6.22
N VAL A 24 4.31 11.33 5.34
CA VAL A 24 3.89 10.81 4.03
C VAL A 24 5.09 10.66 3.11
N LEU A 25 5.36 9.42 2.69
CA LEU A 25 6.37 9.08 1.69
C LEU A 25 5.79 9.04 0.27
N TYR A 26 4.54 8.57 0.15
CA TYR A 26 3.90 8.39 -1.14
C TYR A 26 2.38 8.47 -1.02
N ILE A 27 1.75 9.08 -2.03
CA ILE A 27 0.30 9.08 -2.21
C ILE A 27 -0.01 8.47 -3.58
N GLY A 28 -0.87 7.45 -3.60
CA GLY A 28 -1.34 6.81 -4.82
C GLY A 28 -2.86 6.86 -4.94
N LYS A 29 -3.36 6.88 -6.17
CA LYS A 29 -4.79 6.68 -6.48
C LYS A 29 -5.00 5.32 -7.14
N ALA A 30 -6.16 4.70 -6.90
CA ALA A 30 -6.54 3.43 -7.48
C ALA A 30 -8.02 3.41 -7.86
N LYS A 31 -8.36 2.63 -8.90
CA LYS A 31 -9.76 2.27 -9.19
C LYS A 31 -10.28 1.18 -8.25
N GLN A 32 -9.38 0.38 -7.68
CA GLN A 32 -9.67 -0.69 -6.72
C GLN A 32 -8.52 -0.73 -5.70
N LEU A 33 -8.76 -0.25 -4.48
CA LEU A 33 -7.73 -0.13 -3.45
C LEU A 33 -7.19 -1.49 -3.02
N ALA A 34 -8.05 -2.48 -2.78
CA ALA A 34 -7.65 -3.83 -2.39
C ALA A 34 -6.63 -4.45 -3.37
N LYS A 35 -6.92 -4.39 -4.67
CA LYS A 35 -6.04 -4.93 -5.72
C LYS A 35 -4.71 -4.16 -5.78
N ARG A 36 -4.76 -2.84 -5.77
CA ARG A 36 -3.56 -1.99 -5.89
C ARG A 36 -2.62 -2.14 -4.70
N ILE A 37 -3.15 -2.12 -3.48
CA ILE A 37 -2.35 -2.20 -2.26
C ILE A 37 -1.72 -3.61 -2.14
N SER A 38 -2.47 -4.66 -2.48
CA SER A 38 -1.96 -6.05 -2.43
C SER A 38 -0.71 -6.27 -3.30
N GLN A 39 -0.57 -5.55 -4.43
CA GLN A 39 0.61 -5.67 -5.31
C GLN A 39 1.92 -5.30 -4.61
N TYR A 40 1.88 -4.39 -3.62
CA TYR A 40 3.07 -4.00 -2.87
C TYR A 40 3.56 -5.09 -1.92
N PHE A 41 2.68 -6.02 -1.52
CA PHE A 41 2.98 -7.12 -0.61
C PHE A 41 3.36 -8.42 -1.35
N SER A 42 3.16 -8.48 -2.66
CA SER A 42 3.55 -9.63 -3.49
C SER A 42 5.07 -9.87 -3.49
N PRO A 43 5.53 -11.13 -3.68
CA PRO A 43 6.94 -11.44 -3.90
C PRO A 43 7.50 -10.66 -5.11
N GLY A 44 8.72 -10.12 -4.99
CA GLY A 44 9.37 -9.35 -6.06
C GLY A 44 9.02 -7.87 -6.14
N SER A 45 8.16 -7.36 -5.25
CA SER A 45 7.94 -5.90 -5.11
C SER A 45 9.22 -5.21 -4.62
N LEU A 46 9.79 -4.31 -5.43
CA LEU A 46 10.98 -3.52 -5.10
C LEU A 46 10.76 -2.58 -3.90
N TRP A 47 9.50 -2.21 -3.64
CA TRP A 47 9.10 -1.33 -2.54
C TRP A 47 9.26 -1.96 -1.15
N LYS A 48 9.60 -3.26 -1.05
CA LYS A 48 9.84 -3.94 0.23
C LYS A 48 11.12 -3.51 0.93
N GLN A 49 12.06 -2.88 0.22
CA GLN A 49 13.40 -2.61 0.75
C GLN A 49 13.49 -1.34 1.61
N GLU A 50 12.47 -0.48 1.60
CA GLU A 50 12.50 0.84 2.28
C GLU A 50 11.45 1.00 3.40
N MET A 51 10.75 -0.07 3.81
CA MET A 51 9.70 -0.07 4.85
C MET A 51 9.94 -1.04 6.01
#